data_AF-A0A926HS75-F1
#
_entry.id   AF-A0A926HS75-F1
#
_cell.length_a   1.000
_cell.length_b   1.000
_cell.length_c   1.000
_cell.angle_alpha   90.00
_cell.angle_beta   90.00
_cell.angle_gamma   90.00
#
_symmetry.space_group_name_H-M   'P 1'
#
loop_
_entity.id
_entity.type
_entity.pdbx_description
1 polymer ?
#
loop_
_entity_poly.entity_id
_entity_poly.type
_entity_poly.pdbx_seq_one_letter_code
_entity_poly.pdbx_strand_id
1 'polypeptide(L)'
;MPKWALEPHAWFEIQMCNYGEGYRFNYRDLVRVGRECAENGIRALQIVGWTREGQDGCLPDHSIEPRLGSLEDLKTAVAEVEAMGVKVVLYTKYLFADTRTDWFRNELKDYASRDIYGDIHSFSGYYYENISNLSGINTHRLAIMCLQSKAYREICKKQMQYCLDVGASGVIYDEPQSHYDMPYCFSDTHGHETPANNYHGDLKLAKDLREVCDAAGNEDFLLLCEDGWDLQHQYYGFSYFRISTHNIVNKNWPYVPVQRYVDPYFPIMASAWGHNDRDAINMNVVLRLITSYEPYQFKGNVGDFPLTLSYGKLADALRLRYRSYLWDGEFRDTQEGSVTTADGAVHYPYAVYNRSDGKQGIVMANLTDEPISVKARLEKGVEQFLMATPEAPDAVPADSAVTIMPRSLVLLMEN
;
A
#
# COMPACT_ATOMS: atom_id res chain seq x y z
N MET A 1 -7.80 -14.96 -2.40
CA MET A 1 -7.89 -13.51 -2.12
C MET A 1 -9.17 -13.23 -1.37
N PRO A 2 -9.13 -12.55 -0.22
CA PRO A 2 -10.33 -12.22 0.55
C PRO A 2 -11.22 -11.25 -0.21
N LYS A 3 -12.53 -11.52 -0.21
CA LYS A 3 -13.52 -10.65 -0.87
C LYS A 3 -13.52 -9.24 -0.31
N TRP A 4 -13.32 -9.11 1.01
CA TRP A 4 -13.32 -7.81 1.66
C TRP A 4 -12.24 -6.88 1.10
N ALA A 5 -11.09 -7.39 0.66
CA ALA A 5 -9.99 -6.55 0.15
C ALA A 5 -10.19 -6.09 -1.31
N LEU A 6 -11.17 -6.64 -2.03
CA LEU A 6 -11.41 -6.35 -3.45
C LEU A 6 -12.42 -5.21 -3.69
N GLU A 7 -13.02 -4.72 -2.62
CA GLU A 7 -14.07 -3.70 -2.66
C GLU A 7 -13.49 -2.28 -2.64
N PRO A 8 -14.14 -1.28 -3.29
CA PRO A 8 -13.65 0.09 -3.35
C PRO A 8 -13.94 0.85 -2.04
N HIS A 9 -13.22 0.51 -0.98
CA HIS A 9 -13.27 1.21 0.31
C HIS A 9 -11.88 1.73 0.71
N ALA A 10 -11.85 2.77 1.52
CA ALA A 10 -10.63 3.31 2.07
C ALA A 10 -10.08 2.49 3.24
N TRP A 11 -8.75 2.56 3.38
CA TRP A 11 -7.98 2.03 4.49
C TRP A 11 -7.45 3.17 5.34
N PHE A 12 -7.14 2.91 6.60
CA PHE A 12 -6.42 3.82 7.49
C PHE A 12 -5.16 3.15 7.98
N GLU A 13 -4.07 3.92 8.10
CA GLU A 13 -2.81 3.40 8.60
C GLU A 13 -2.31 4.24 9.76
N ILE A 14 -1.80 3.55 10.78
CA ILE A 14 -1.19 4.16 11.96
C ILE A 14 0.18 3.55 12.27
N GLN A 15 1.09 4.38 12.81
CA GLN A 15 2.30 3.95 13.49
C GLN A 15 2.07 4.00 15.00
N MET A 16 2.08 2.83 15.64
CA MET A 16 1.92 2.71 17.09
C MET A 16 3.16 3.21 17.83
N CYS A 17 4.33 2.75 17.41
CA CYS A 17 5.60 3.35 17.76
C CYS A 17 6.66 3.16 16.67
N ASN A 18 7.70 3.99 16.72
CA ASN A 18 8.91 3.77 15.93
C ASN A 18 10.07 3.42 16.85
N TYR A 19 11.14 2.94 16.24
CA TYR A 19 12.40 2.87 16.92
C TYR A 19 12.81 4.25 17.47
N GLY A 20 13.10 4.33 18.77
CA GLY A 20 13.69 5.51 19.38
C GLY A 20 12.74 6.46 20.13
N GLU A 21 11.67 5.93 20.74
CA GLU A 21 10.76 6.58 21.72
C GLU A 21 9.43 7.17 21.20
N GLY A 22 9.06 6.92 19.94
CA GLY A 22 7.84 7.47 19.35
C GLY A 22 6.52 6.77 19.70
N TYR A 23 6.20 6.60 20.98
CA TYR A 23 4.94 5.99 21.43
C TYR A 23 3.74 6.88 21.15
N ARG A 24 2.82 6.42 20.29
CA ARG A 24 1.61 7.15 19.89
C ARG A 24 0.33 6.45 20.31
N PHE A 25 0.30 5.12 20.19
CA PHE A 25 -0.86 4.30 20.51
C PHE A 25 -0.42 3.06 21.28
N ASN A 26 -1.15 2.70 22.32
CA ASN A 26 -1.09 1.37 22.93
C ASN A 26 -2.09 0.42 22.24
N TYR A 27 -2.04 -0.89 22.51
CA TYR A 27 -2.93 -1.86 21.86
C TYR A 27 -4.42 -1.61 22.12
N ARG A 28 -4.78 -1.10 23.29
CA ARG A 28 -6.18 -0.83 23.65
C ARG A 28 -6.74 0.41 22.95
N ASP A 29 -5.87 1.35 22.55
CA ASP A 29 -6.26 2.51 21.76
C ASP A 29 -6.80 2.13 20.38
N LEU A 30 -6.43 0.94 19.85
CA LEU A 30 -6.93 0.44 18.57
C LEU A 30 -8.46 0.34 18.53
N VAL A 31 -9.11 0.06 19.67
CA VAL A 31 -10.58 0.00 19.75
C VAL A 31 -11.21 1.37 19.44
N ARG A 32 -10.60 2.46 19.92
CA ARG A 32 -11.03 3.83 19.60
C ARG A 32 -10.78 4.12 18.12
N VAL A 33 -9.59 3.80 17.61
CA VAL A 33 -9.24 4.03 16.19
C VAL A 33 -10.16 3.25 15.25
N GLY A 34 -10.47 1.99 15.56
CA GLY A 34 -11.38 1.17 14.77
C GLY A 34 -12.81 1.71 14.77
N ARG A 35 -13.28 2.26 15.89
CA ARG A 35 -14.58 2.97 15.95
C ARG A 35 -14.58 4.19 15.04
N GLU A 36 -13.55 5.03 15.12
CA GLU A 36 -13.41 6.20 14.25
C GLU A 36 -13.36 5.78 12.77
N CYS A 37 -12.67 4.69 12.44
CA CYS A 37 -12.66 4.14 11.08
C CYS A 37 -14.07 3.73 10.62
N ALA A 38 -14.78 2.95 11.44
CA ALA A 38 -16.12 2.47 11.13
C ALA A 38 -17.12 3.61 10.90
N GLU A 39 -17.13 4.61 11.79
CA GLU A 39 -17.96 5.83 11.70
C GLU A 39 -17.67 6.65 10.43
N ASN A 40 -16.46 6.53 9.89
CA ASN A 40 -16.02 7.25 8.70
C ASN A 40 -16.03 6.41 7.42
N GLY A 41 -16.60 5.19 7.43
CA GLY A 41 -16.73 4.36 6.24
C GLY A 41 -15.44 3.65 5.82
N ILE A 42 -14.38 3.76 6.61
CA ILE A 42 -13.11 3.04 6.43
C ILE A 42 -13.35 1.58 6.83
N ARG A 43 -12.76 0.62 6.09
CA ARG A 43 -13.02 -0.81 6.30
C ARG A 43 -11.78 -1.63 6.62
N ALA A 44 -10.59 -1.03 6.62
CA ALA A 44 -9.37 -1.68 7.07
C ALA A 44 -8.46 -0.71 7.83
N LEU A 45 -7.78 -1.24 8.84
CA LEU A 45 -6.81 -0.58 9.69
C LEU A 45 -5.47 -1.32 9.58
N GLN A 46 -4.49 -0.70 8.94
CA GLN A 46 -3.10 -1.17 8.93
C GLN A 46 -2.35 -0.62 10.15
N ILE A 47 -1.69 -1.49 10.90
CA ILE A 47 -0.92 -1.10 12.09
C ILE A 47 0.56 -1.37 11.90
N VAL A 48 1.37 -0.32 12.05
CA VAL A 48 2.81 -0.33 11.92
C VAL A 48 3.47 -0.13 13.28
N GLY A 49 4.62 -0.77 13.48
CA GLY A 49 5.40 -0.63 14.71
C GLY A 49 4.69 -1.14 15.96
N TRP A 50 3.91 -2.21 15.80
CA TRP A 50 3.23 -2.91 16.89
C TRP A 50 4.15 -3.92 17.62
N THR A 51 5.33 -4.21 17.08
CA THR A 51 6.29 -5.20 17.55
C THR A 51 7.38 -4.59 18.42
N ARG A 52 8.19 -5.43 19.10
CA ARG A 52 9.27 -4.98 20.00
C ARG A 52 10.17 -3.91 19.39
N GLU A 53 10.36 -2.83 20.15
CA GLU A 53 11.06 -1.59 19.77
C GLU A 53 10.45 -0.79 18.61
N GLY A 54 9.23 -1.12 18.19
CA GLY A 54 8.48 -0.38 17.19
C GLY A 54 8.93 -0.63 15.75
N GLN A 55 8.50 0.26 14.85
CA GLN A 55 8.83 0.16 13.43
C GLN A 55 10.35 0.12 13.22
N ASP A 56 10.81 -0.89 12.47
CA ASP A 56 12.21 -1.24 12.19
C ASP A 56 13.10 -1.50 13.43
N GLY A 57 12.50 -1.70 14.60
CA GLY A 57 13.20 -2.16 15.81
C GLY A 57 13.28 -3.69 15.86
N CYS A 58 14.40 -4.23 16.37
CA CYS A 58 14.54 -5.65 16.70
C CYS A 58 14.24 -6.68 15.60
N LEU A 59 14.24 -6.27 14.32
CA LEU A 59 13.93 -7.15 13.20
C LEU A 59 14.81 -8.42 13.17
N PRO A 60 14.28 -9.58 12.72
CA PRO A 60 12.93 -9.82 12.21
C PRO A 60 11.93 -10.24 13.33
N ASP A 61 12.17 -9.85 14.58
CA ASP A 61 11.35 -10.27 15.71
C ASP A 61 9.99 -9.53 15.73
N HIS A 62 8.90 -10.29 15.57
CA HIS A 62 7.53 -9.77 15.59
C HIS A 62 6.81 -10.01 16.92
N SER A 63 7.54 -10.31 18.00
CA SER A 63 6.97 -10.38 19.35
C SER A 63 6.38 -9.03 19.79
N ILE A 64 5.41 -9.10 20.72
CA ILE A 64 4.76 -7.92 21.29
C ILE A 64 5.78 -6.91 21.84
N GLU A 65 5.46 -5.63 21.71
CA GLU A 65 6.13 -4.56 22.46
C GLU A 65 5.48 -4.44 23.84
N PRO A 66 6.15 -4.84 24.94
CA PRO A 66 5.54 -4.83 26.27
C PRO A 66 5.11 -3.44 26.74
N ARG A 67 5.70 -2.36 26.19
CA ARG A 67 5.29 -0.98 26.47
C ARG A 67 3.95 -0.59 25.83
N LEU A 68 3.52 -1.30 24.78
CA LEU A 68 2.22 -1.08 24.13
C LEU A 68 1.08 -1.90 24.78
N GLY A 69 1.42 -2.93 25.56
CA GLY A 69 0.45 -3.79 26.24
C GLY A 69 0.81 -5.27 26.12
N SER A 70 -0.12 -6.13 26.52
CA SER A 70 0.04 -7.59 26.40
C SER A 70 -0.44 -8.13 25.06
N LEU A 71 -0.06 -9.37 24.73
CA LEU A 71 -0.60 -10.10 23.58
C LEU A 71 -2.13 -10.20 23.67
N GLU A 72 -2.68 -10.38 24.86
CA GLU A 72 -4.13 -10.46 25.06
C GLU A 72 -4.82 -9.12 24.81
N ASP A 73 -4.20 -7.99 25.19
CA ASP A 73 -4.71 -6.66 24.86
C ASP A 73 -4.79 -6.48 23.33
N LEU A 74 -3.75 -6.90 22.59
CA LEU A 74 -3.74 -6.83 21.13
C LEU A 74 -4.82 -7.73 20.51
N LYS A 75 -4.92 -9.00 20.92
CA LYS A 75 -5.94 -9.94 20.41
C LYS A 75 -7.35 -9.44 20.67
N THR A 76 -7.61 -8.96 21.89
CA THR A 76 -8.91 -8.39 22.27
C THR A 76 -9.23 -7.17 21.43
N ALA A 77 -8.28 -6.24 21.28
CA ALA A 77 -8.49 -5.04 20.49
C ALA A 77 -8.73 -5.35 19.01
N VAL A 78 -7.99 -6.28 18.42
CA VAL A 78 -8.20 -6.76 17.05
C VAL A 78 -9.62 -7.32 16.90
N ALA A 79 -10.05 -8.22 17.78
CA ALA A 79 -11.39 -8.81 17.72
C ALA A 79 -12.50 -7.76 17.85
N GLU A 80 -12.34 -6.77 18.74
CA GLU A 80 -13.30 -5.68 18.89
C GLU A 80 -13.36 -4.77 17.65
N VAL A 81 -12.22 -4.43 17.05
CA VAL A 81 -12.15 -3.62 15.81
C VAL A 81 -12.80 -4.37 14.65
N GLU A 82 -12.53 -5.67 14.51
CA GLU A 82 -13.14 -6.49 13.46
C GLU A 82 -14.65 -6.68 13.66
N ALA A 83 -15.13 -6.75 14.90
CA ALA A 83 -16.56 -6.78 15.22
C ALA A 83 -17.29 -5.49 14.80
N MET A 84 -16.56 -4.37 14.66
CA MET A 84 -17.08 -3.10 14.12
C MET A 84 -17.08 -3.07 12.58
N GLY A 85 -16.63 -4.13 11.91
CA GLY A 85 -16.54 -4.23 10.46
C GLY A 85 -15.30 -3.59 9.85
N VAL A 86 -14.25 -3.37 10.66
CA VAL A 86 -12.95 -2.86 10.20
C VAL A 86 -11.92 -3.97 10.32
N LYS A 87 -11.33 -4.40 9.20
CA LYS A 87 -10.31 -5.46 9.19
C LYS A 87 -8.97 -4.94 9.69
N VAL A 88 -8.26 -5.73 10.49
CA VAL A 88 -6.92 -5.34 10.97
C VAL A 88 -5.85 -6.02 10.12
N VAL A 89 -4.83 -5.25 9.73
CA VAL A 89 -3.67 -5.71 8.96
C VAL A 89 -2.38 -5.37 9.73
N LEU A 90 -1.57 -6.39 10.00
CA LEU A 90 -0.33 -6.24 10.77
C LEU A 90 0.86 -5.99 9.85
N TYR A 91 1.67 -4.99 10.18
CA TYR A 91 2.97 -4.79 9.55
C TYR A 91 3.97 -5.89 9.90
N THR A 92 4.74 -6.36 8.93
CA THR A 92 5.84 -7.32 9.12
C THR A 92 7.02 -6.96 8.22
N LYS A 93 8.22 -7.33 8.65
CA LYS A 93 9.44 -7.15 7.85
C LYS A 93 10.42 -8.29 8.11
N TYR A 94 10.89 -8.91 7.02
CA TYR A 94 11.74 -10.10 7.06
C TYR A 94 13.11 -9.92 6.39
N LEU A 95 13.27 -8.91 5.55
CA LEU A 95 14.50 -8.71 4.77
C LEU A 95 15.70 -8.37 5.67
N PHE A 96 15.45 -7.67 6.76
CA PHE A 96 16.50 -7.15 7.63
C PHE A 96 16.57 -7.88 8.97
N ALA A 97 17.77 -7.95 9.53
CA ALA A 97 17.99 -8.29 10.93
C ALA A 97 18.75 -7.19 11.66
N ASP A 98 18.29 -6.82 12.86
CA ASP A 98 18.94 -5.83 13.71
C ASP A 98 20.22 -6.40 14.33
N THR A 99 21.37 -5.86 13.90
CA THR A 99 22.70 -6.36 14.27
C THR A 99 23.03 -6.19 15.75
N ARG A 100 22.27 -5.38 16.48
CA ARG A 100 22.43 -5.21 17.92
C ARG A 100 21.80 -6.30 18.76
N THR A 101 20.92 -7.10 18.19
CA THR A 101 20.20 -8.10 18.99
C THR A 101 21.15 -9.24 19.35
N ASP A 102 20.94 -9.84 20.52
CA ASP A 102 21.66 -11.08 20.87
C ASP A 102 21.29 -12.21 19.92
N TRP A 103 20.06 -12.20 19.41
CA TRP A 103 19.62 -13.15 18.38
C TRP A 103 20.47 -13.05 17.13
N PHE A 104 20.78 -11.84 16.66
CA PHE A 104 21.69 -11.66 15.54
C PHE A 104 23.11 -12.13 15.85
N ARG A 105 23.66 -11.70 16.99
CA ARG A 105 25.05 -12.03 17.36
C ARG A 105 25.30 -13.53 17.55
N ASN A 106 24.26 -14.28 17.93
CA ASN A 106 24.39 -15.70 18.25
C ASN A 106 23.86 -16.63 17.15
N GLU A 107 22.93 -16.18 16.30
CA GLU A 107 22.29 -17.03 15.28
C GLU A 107 22.15 -16.31 13.93
N LEU A 108 21.44 -15.18 13.85
CA LEU A 108 21.02 -14.64 12.55
C LEU A 108 22.20 -14.21 11.66
N LYS A 109 23.35 -13.81 12.23
CA LYS A 109 24.55 -13.45 11.45
C LYS A 109 25.01 -14.56 10.50
N ASP A 110 24.69 -15.82 10.80
CA ASP A 110 25.07 -16.99 10.02
C ASP A 110 24.19 -17.18 8.78
N TYR A 111 23.14 -16.36 8.63
CA TYR A 111 22.27 -16.32 7.46
C TYR A 111 22.25 -14.95 6.75
N ALA A 112 23.03 -13.98 7.24
CA ALA A 112 23.11 -12.65 6.65
C ALA A 112 23.80 -12.69 5.28
N SER A 113 23.21 -12.04 4.27
CA SER A 113 23.76 -12.01 2.91
C SER A 113 25.19 -11.47 2.91
N ARG A 114 26.06 -12.10 2.11
CA ARG A 114 27.48 -11.77 2.01
C ARG A 114 27.85 -11.23 0.63
N ASP A 115 28.76 -10.28 0.60
CA ASP A 115 29.41 -9.83 -0.63
C ASP A 115 30.51 -10.80 -1.08
N ILE A 116 31.14 -10.51 -2.23
CA ILE A 116 32.21 -11.34 -2.81
C ILE A 116 33.46 -11.48 -1.92
N TYR A 117 33.62 -10.63 -0.90
CA TYR A 117 34.72 -10.67 0.05
C TYR A 117 34.36 -11.38 1.36
N GLY A 118 33.09 -11.78 1.52
CA GLY A 118 32.56 -12.46 2.71
C GLY A 118 31.98 -11.50 3.76
N ASP A 119 31.95 -10.20 3.48
CA ASP A 119 31.43 -9.19 4.40
C ASP A 119 29.90 -9.16 4.37
N ILE A 120 29.27 -8.83 5.51
CA ILE A 120 27.82 -8.73 5.62
C ILE A 120 27.33 -7.51 4.84
N HIS A 121 26.34 -7.72 3.98
CA HIS A 121 25.56 -6.65 3.40
C HIS A 121 24.82 -5.89 4.49
N SER A 122 25.18 -4.62 4.69
CA SER A 122 24.63 -3.78 5.75
C SER A 122 23.84 -2.62 5.18
N PHE A 123 22.74 -2.31 5.84
CA PHE A 123 21.93 -1.11 5.65
C PHE A 123 22.11 -0.17 6.85
N SER A 124 22.06 1.14 6.59
CA SER A 124 22.33 2.17 7.60
C SER A 124 21.31 2.22 8.73
N GLY A 125 20.10 1.69 8.51
CA GLY A 125 18.95 1.88 9.39
C GLY A 125 18.21 3.17 9.05
N TYR A 126 17.08 3.36 9.75
CA TYR A 126 16.14 4.46 9.49
C TYR A 126 16.34 5.63 10.46
N TYR A 127 16.03 6.82 9.96
CA TYR A 127 16.20 8.10 10.66
C TYR A 127 14.82 8.62 11.08
N TYR A 128 14.33 8.16 12.24
CA TYR A 128 12.97 8.47 12.69
C TYR A 128 12.84 9.87 13.32
N GLU A 129 13.03 10.00 14.63
CA GLU A 129 12.61 11.23 15.31
C GLU A 129 13.57 11.79 16.37
N ASN A 130 14.30 10.96 17.12
CA ASN A 130 15.25 11.50 18.09
C ASN A 130 16.54 11.99 17.42
N ILE A 131 17.18 12.99 18.04
CA ILE A 131 18.40 13.64 17.51
C ILE A 131 19.52 12.62 17.27
N SER A 132 19.64 11.60 18.11
CA SER A 132 20.65 10.55 17.95
C SER A 132 20.43 9.71 16.69
N ASN A 133 19.17 9.40 16.33
CA ASN A 133 18.83 8.74 15.08
C ASN A 133 19.01 9.68 13.90
N LEU A 134 18.46 10.90 13.98
CA LEU A 134 18.58 11.89 12.89
C LEU A 134 20.05 12.27 12.59
N SER A 135 20.92 12.24 13.59
CA SER A 135 22.36 12.50 13.44
C SER A 135 23.18 11.26 13.04
N GLY A 136 22.54 10.11 12.82
CA GLY A 136 23.22 8.86 12.47
C GLY A 136 23.96 8.18 13.62
N ILE A 137 23.95 8.74 14.83
CA ILE A 137 24.72 8.28 15.99
C ILE A 137 24.21 6.92 16.49
N ASN A 138 22.89 6.78 16.57
CA ASN A 138 22.23 5.56 17.01
C ASN A 138 21.33 5.00 15.91
N THR A 139 21.75 5.12 14.64
CA THR A 139 21.02 4.45 13.55
C THR A 139 21.42 2.99 13.54
N HIS A 140 20.45 2.12 13.78
CA HIS A 140 20.70 0.69 13.96
C HIS A 140 21.10 0.07 12.65
N ARG A 141 22.32 -0.47 12.62
CA ARG A 141 22.80 -1.18 11.45
C ARG A 141 21.96 -2.44 11.29
N LEU A 142 21.33 -2.54 10.15
CA LEU A 142 20.57 -3.70 9.75
C LEU A 142 21.46 -4.55 8.83
N ALA A 143 21.42 -5.86 9.01
CA ALA A 143 21.99 -6.80 8.06
C ALA A 143 20.90 -7.19 7.06
N ILE A 144 21.23 -7.19 5.77
CA ILE A 144 20.37 -7.77 4.73
C ILE A 144 20.49 -9.29 4.84
N MET A 145 19.36 -9.97 4.93
CA MET A 145 19.29 -11.40 5.15
C MET A 145 19.24 -12.18 3.84
N CYS A 146 19.91 -13.33 3.78
CA CYS A 146 19.90 -14.16 2.59
C CYS A 146 18.57 -14.93 2.50
N LEU A 147 17.62 -14.42 1.73
CA LEU A 147 16.32 -15.08 1.53
C LEU A 147 16.42 -16.38 0.72
N GLN A 148 17.57 -16.66 0.11
CA GLN A 148 17.88 -17.98 -0.47
C GLN A 148 18.19 -19.05 0.59
N SER A 149 18.61 -18.65 1.80
CA SER A 149 18.82 -19.56 2.93
C SER A 149 17.50 -20.16 3.39
N LYS A 150 17.35 -21.49 3.25
CA LYS A 150 16.17 -22.19 3.77
C LYS A 150 16.06 -22.05 5.29
N ALA A 151 17.18 -22.11 6.00
CA ALA A 151 17.19 -21.98 7.46
C ALA A 151 16.62 -20.63 7.90
N TYR A 152 16.97 -19.54 7.21
CA TYR A 152 16.42 -18.23 7.50
C TYR A 152 14.92 -18.15 7.17
N ARG A 153 14.49 -18.68 6.03
CA ARG A 153 13.05 -18.69 5.69
C ARG A 153 12.21 -19.46 6.70
N GLU A 154 12.72 -20.54 7.30
CA GLU A 154 12.03 -21.22 8.41
C GLU A 154 11.90 -20.34 9.67
N ILE A 155 12.81 -19.40 9.90
CA ILE A 155 12.65 -18.38 10.95
C ILE A 155 11.52 -17.42 10.57
N CYS A 156 11.50 -16.91 9.33
CA CYS A 156 10.44 -16.02 8.85
C CYS A 156 9.06 -16.68 8.95
N LYS A 157 8.94 -17.96 8.59
CA LYS A 157 7.69 -18.74 8.70
C LYS A 157 7.17 -18.80 10.15
N LYS A 158 8.06 -18.93 11.14
CA LYS A 158 7.66 -18.91 12.56
C LYS A 158 7.15 -17.53 13.00
N GLN A 159 7.78 -16.46 12.51
CA GLN A 159 7.31 -15.10 12.77
C GLN A 159 5.95 -14.84 12.12
N MET A 160 5.74 -15.32 10.88
CA MET A 160 4.43 -15.29 10.22
C MET A 160 3.35 -16.07 11.00
N GLN A 161 3.69 -17.26 11.51
CA GLN A 161 2.75 -18.02 12.35
C GLN A 161 2.34 -17.23 13.60
N TYR A 162 3.28 -16.53 14.23
CA TYR A 162 2.96 -15.65 15.36
C TYR A 162 1.96 -14.54 14.96
N CYS A 163 2.12 -13.93 13.79
CA CYS A 163 1.17 -12.93 13.28
C CYS A 163 -0.23 -13.53 13.03
N LEU A 164 -0.32 -14.76 12.54
CA LEU A 164 -1.59 -15.47 12.39
C LEU A 164 -2.26 -15.72 13.75
N ASP A 165 -1.48 -16.07 14.76
CA ASP A 165 -1.98 -16.36 16.11
C ASP A 165 -2.55 -15.12 16.81
N VAL A 166 -2.21 -13.90 16.36
CA VAL A 166 -2.83 -12.64 16.81
C VAL A 166 -4.30 -12.54 16.38
N GLY A 167 -4.69 -13.21 15.29
CA GLY A 167 -6.08 -13.26 14.81
C GLY A 167 -6.50 -12.05 13.95
N ALA A 168 -5.55 -11.31 13.39
CA ALA A 168 -5.83 -10.24 12.43
C ALA A 168 -6.23 -10.81 11.05
N SER A 169 -7.00 -10.05 10.26
CA SER A 169 -7.42 -10.44 8.91
C SER A 169 -6.33 -10.31 7.84
N GLY A 170 -5.16 -9.78 8.16
CA GLY A 170 -4.06 -9.76 7.20
C GLY A 170 -2.72 -9.31 7.76
N VAL A 171 -1.71 -9.41 6.91
CA VAL A 171 -0.33 -8.97 7.14
C VAL A 171 0.24 -8.32 5.89
N ILE A 172 0.93 -7.21 6.07
CA ILE A 172 1.77 -6.61 5.02
C ILE A 172 3.23 -6.95 5.27
N TYR A 173 3.92 -7.44 4.24
CA TYR A 173 5.38 -7.49 4.23
C TYR A 173 5.92 -6.20 3.60
N ASP A 174 6.61 -5.41 4.42
CA ASP A 174 7.35 -4.19 4.07
C ASP A 174 8.65 -4.45 3.31
N GLU A 175 8.90 -3.66 2.27
CA GLU A 175 10.09 -3.73 1.41
C GLU A 175 10.53 -5.14 0.94
N PRO A 176 9.63 -6.05 0.48
CA PRO A 176 9.99 -7.37 0.00
C PRO A 176 10.75 -7.36 -1.32
N GLN A 177 10.85 -6.21 -1.98
CA GLN A 177 11.61 -6.01 -3.22
C GLN A 177 12.98 -5.37 -2.99
N SER A 178 13.21 -4.79 -1.80
CA SER A 178 14.41 -3.99 -1.56
C SER A 178 15.63 -4.89 -1.38
N HIS A 179 16.61 -4.79 -2.27
CA HIS A 179 17.96 -5.34 -2.03
C HIS A 179 19.05 -4.29 -2.23
N TYR A 180 18.66 -3.04 -2.49
CA TYR A 180 19.56 -1.92 -2.84
C TYR A 180 20.63 -2.37 -3.87
N ASP A 181 21.89 -2.02 -3.65
CA ASP A 181 23.01 -2.40 -4.52
C ASP A 181 23.55 -3.82 -4.24
N MET A 182 22.76 -4.68 -3.59
CA MET A 182 23.18 -5.99 -3.07
C MET A 182 22.42 -7.18 -3.72
N PRO A 183 22.48 -7.34 -5.06
CA PRO A 183 21.63 -8.29 -5.78
C PRO A 183 21.99 -9.78 -5.60
N TYR A 184 23.15 -10.10 -5.03
CA TYR A 184 23.64 -11.48 -4.91
C TYR A 184 24.15 -11.79 -3.50
N CYS A 185 24.00 -13.03 -3.06
CA CYS A 185 24.66 -13.56 -1.88
C CYS A 185 25.82 -14.49 -2.28
N PHE A 186 27.00 -14.26 -1.72
CA PHE A 186 28.22 -15.02 -1.99
C PHE A 186 28.61 -16.01 -0.89
N SER A 187 27.76 -16.21 0.13
CA SER A 187 28.02 -17.20 1.17
C SER A 187 27.96 -18.62 0.62
N ASP A 188 28.92 -19.47 0.99
CA ASP A 188 28.98 -20.90 0.65
C ASP A 188 28.31 -21.79 1.72
N THR A 189 27.90 -21.22 2.86
CA THR A 189 27.30 -21.95 3.99
C THR A 189 25.77 -21.90 4.03
N HIS A 190 25.12 -21.09 3.18
CA HIS A 190 23.67 -20.86 3.22
C HIS A 190 22.84 -21.89 2.45
N GLY A 191 23.47 -22.90 1.83
CA GLY A 191 22.77 -23.99 1.14
C GLY A 191 22.18 -23.63 -0.22
N HIS A 192 22.68 -22.57 -0.86
CA HIS A 192 22.41 -22.22 -2.26
C HIS A 192 23.72 -22.27 -3.07
N GLU A 193 23.62 -22.32 -4.41
CA GLU A 193 24.79 -22.15 -5.28
C GLU A 193 25.35 -20.73 -5.13
N THR A 194 26.67 -20.58 -5.24
CA THR A 194 27.37 -19.31 -5.03
C THR A 194 27.88 -18.75 -6.37
N PRO A 195 27.48 -17.52 -6.77
CA PRO A 195 26.55 -16.62 -6.10
C PRO A 195 25.07 -17.01 -6.31
N ALA A 196 24.20 -16.65 -5.38
CA ALA A 196 22.75 -16.74 -5.55
C ALA A 196 22.11 -15.37 -5.67
N ASN A 197 21.13 -15.23 -6.57
CA ASN A 197 20.37 -14.00 -6.76
C ASN A 197 19.39 -13.78 -5.59
N ASN A 198 19.48 -12.64 -4.91
CA ASN A 198 18.66 -12.32 -3.74
C ASN A 198 17.18 -12.13 -4.10
N TYR A 199 16.85 -11.55 -5.26
CA TYR A 199 15.47 -11.36 -5.73
C TYR A 199 14.73 -12.69 -5.97
N HIS A 200 15.44 -13.73 -6.41
CA HIS A 200 14.85 -15.08 -6.46
C HIS A 200 14.59 -15.63 -5.05
N GLY A 201 15.34 -15.19 -4.04
CA GLY A 201 15.05 -15.48 -2.63
C GLY A 201 13.70 -14.91 -2.20
N ASP A 202 13.33 -13.73 -2.69
CA ASP A 202 12.03 -13.10 -2.38
C ASP A 202 10.86 -13.97 -2.80
N LEU A 203 10.91 -14.54 -4.01
CA LEU A 203 9.85 -15.42 -4.52
C LEU A 203 9.74 -16.71 -3.69
N LYS A 204 10.87 -17.24 -3.21
CA LYS A 204 10.87 -18.40 -2.31
C LYS A 204 10.25 -18.06 -0.96
N LEU A 205 10.61 -16.90 -0.39
CA LEU A 205 10.01 -16.45 0.86
C LEU A 205 8.52 -16.16 0.68
N ALA A 206 8.11 -15.46 -0.38
CA ALA A 206 6.71 -15.17 -0.68
C ALA A 206 5.87 -16.44 -0.77
N LYS A 207 6.39 -17.47 -1.45
CA LYS A 207 5.79 -18.80 -1.50
C LYS A 207 5.70 -19.45 -0.12
N ASP A 208 6.81 -19.49 0.62
CA ASP A 208 6.87 -20.08 1.96
C ASP A 208 5.87 -19.40 2.94
N LEU A 209 5.73 -18.07 2.86
CA LEU A 209 4.75 -17.31 3.65
C LEU A 209 3.32 -17.61 3.22
N ARG A 210 3.05 -17.68 1.92
CA ARG A 210 1.73 -18.08 1.40
C ARG A 210 1.34 -19.48 1.86
N GLU A 211 2.28 -20.43 1.83
CA GLU A 211 2.06 -21.80 2.32
C GLU A 211 1.70 -21.83 3.81
N VAL A 212 2.33 -20.98 4.63
CA VAL A 212 1.96 -20.82 6.06
C VAL A 212 0.53 -20.29 6.20
N CYS A 213 0.14 -19.28 5.42
CA CYS A 213 -1.22 -18.75 5.42
C CYS A 213 -2.26 -19.79 4.93
N ASP A 214 -1.94 -20.55 3.88
CA ASP A 214 -2.79 -21.63 3.36
C ASP A 214 -2.99 -22.74 4.39
N ALA A 215 -1.92 -23.16 5.07
CA ALA A 215 -1.97 -24.19 6.09
C ALA A 215 -2.82 -23.79 7.30
N ALA A 216 -2.92 -22.49 7.60
CA ALA A 216 -3.80 -21.98 8.65
C ALA A 216 -5.30 -22.06 8.28
N GLY A 217 -5.64 -22.26 7.00
CA GLY A 217 -7.00 -22.52 6.54
C GLY A 217 -7.96 -21.33 6.60
N ASN A 218 -7.45 -20.11 6.76
CA ASN A 218 -8.26 -18.89 6.74
C ASN A 218 -8.30 -18.29 5.32
N GLU A 219 -9.36 -18.62 4.56
CA GLU A 219 -9.56 -18.10 3.19
C GLU A 219 -9.74 -16.57 3.13
N ASP A 220 -10.12 -15.95 4.26
CA ASP A 220 -10.32 -14.51 4.39
C ASP A 220 -9.06 -13.74 4.83
N PHE A 221 -7.93 -14.45 5.03
CA PHE A 221 -6.66 -13.82 5.39
C PHE A 221 -5.96 -13.19 4.19
N LEU A 222 -5.55 -11.92 4.34
CA LEU A 222 -4.82 -11.17 3.32
C LEU A 222 -3.30 -11.20 3.58
N LEU A 223 -2.55 -11.75 2.64
CA LEU A 223 -1.10 -11.58 2.55
C LEU A 223 -0.81 -10.54 1.46
N LEU A 224 -0.30 -9.38 1.85
CA LEU A 224 0.03 -8.26 0.95
C LEU A 224 1.49 -7.80 1.12
N CYS A 225 1.96 -6.98 0.19
CA CYS A 225 3.32 -6.44 0.18
C CYS A 225 3.36 -4.92 -0.03
N GLU A 226 4.46 -4.28 0.35
CA GLU A 226 4.83 -2.97 -0.17
C GLU A 226 5.57 -3.11 -1.51
N ASP A 227 5.23 -2.27 -2.47
CA ASP A 227 5.90 -2.11 -3.77
C ASP A 227 6.19 -3.45 -4.49
N GLY A 228 5.25 -4.40 -4.43
CA GLY A 228 5.39 -5.70 -5.07
C GLY A 228 5.64 -5.58 -6.57
N TRP A 229 6.54 -6.43 -7.09
CA TRP A 229 6.73 -6.60 -8.52
C TRP A 229 5.88 -7.78 -9.04
N ASP A 230 5.68 -7.83 -10.36
CA ASP A 230 4.76 -8.74 -11.04
C ASP A 230 4.90 -10.21 -10.63
N LEU A 231 6.13 -10.73 -10.49
CA LEU A 231 6.36 -12.11 -10.06
C LEU A 231 5.95 -12.36 -8.60
N GLN A 232 6.05 -11.35 -7.74
CA GLN A 232 5.63 -11.45 -6.33
C GLN A 232 4.11 -11.47 -6.19
N HIS A 233 3.37 -10.90 -7.15
CA HIS A 233 1.89 -10.89 -7.14
C HIS A 233 1.26 -12.29 -7.27
N GLN A 234 2.04 -13.31 -7.61
CA GLN A 234 1.61 -14.71 -7.56
C GLN A 234 1.32 -15.19 -6.12
N TYR A 235 1.91 -14.53 -5.11
CA TYR A 235 1.82 -14.93 -3.71
C TYR A 235 1.23 -13.84 -2.81
N TYR A 236 1.62 -12.57 -3.03
CA TYR A 236 0.98 -11.41 -2.39
C TYR A 236 -0.16 -10.93 -3.29
N GLY A 237 -1.39 -11.03 -2.82
CA GLY A 237 -2.54 -10.73 -3.68
C GLY A 237 -3.01 -9.28 -3.63
N PHE A 238 -2.26 -8.40 -2.96
CA PHE A 238 -2.52 -6.97 -2.85
C PHE A 238 -1.18 -6.27 -2.66
N SER A 239 -1.02 -5.04 -3.16
CA SER A 239 0.18 -4.24 -2.89
C SER A 239 -0.10 -2.81 -2.44
N TYR A 240 0.73 -2.31 -1.53
CA TYR A 240 0.81 -0.91 -1.12
C TYR A 240 1.87 -0.18 -1.93
N PHE A 241 1.57 1.03 -2.43
CA PHE A 241 2.52 1.86 -3.17
C PHE A 241 2.51 3.31 -2.67
N ARG A 242 3.66 3.96 -2.75
CA ARG A 242 3.78 5.43 -2.62
C ARG A 242 3.73 6.07 -4.00
N ILE A 243 2.67 6.84 -4.26
CA ILE A 243 2.53 7.60 -5.50
C ILE A 243 2.66 9.09 -5.20
N SER A 244 3.63 9.73 -5.84
CA SER A 244 3.82 11.18 -5.77
C SER A 244 3.02 11.86 -6.88
N THR A 245 2.06 12.71 -6.52
CA THR A 245 1.31 13.57 -7.45
C THR A 245 2.24 14.51 -8.22
N HIS A 246 3.35 14.92 -7.63
CA HIS A 246 4.38 15.71 -8.30
C HIS A 246 4.99 14.94 -9.49
N ASN A 247 5.26 13.65 -9.33
CA ASN A 247 5.88 12.82 -10.38
C ASN A 247 4.90 12.48 -11.50
N ILE A 248 3.59 12.43 -11.22
CA ILE A 248 2.55 12.10 -12.22
C ILE A 248 2.52 13.12 -13.37
N VAL A 249 2.64 14.41 -13.06
CA VAL A 249 2.65 15.49 -14.07
C VAL A 249 4.07 15.95 -14.43
N ASN A 250 5.10 15.34 -13.82
CA ASN A 250 6.48 15.66 -14.13
C ASN A 250 6.87 15.09 -15.49
N LYS A 251 7.08 15.96 -16.47
CA LYS A 251 7.48 15.56 -17.83
C LYS A 251 8.82 14.82 -17.90
N ASN A 252 9.70 15.02 -16.92
CA ASN A 252 11.02 14.38 -16.91
C ASN A 252 10.98 12.98 -16.29
N TRP A 253 10.01 12.71 -15.41
CA TRP A 253 9.86 11.39 -14.77
C TRP A 253 8.38 11.11 -14.50
N PRO A 254 7.57 10.89 -15.54
CA PRO A 254 6.14 10.66 -15.37
C PRO A 254 5.91 9.35 -14.62
N TYR A 255 4.95 9.36 -13.70
CA TYR A 255 4.45 8.11 -13.14
C TYR A 255 3.74 7.31 -14.24
N VAL A 256 4.16 6.06 -14.43
CA VAL A 256 3.55 5.11 -15.34
C VAL A 256 2.92 4.01 -14.50
N PRO A 257 1.60 3.72 -14.65
CA PRO A 257 0.94 2.66 -13.90
C PRO A 257 1.27 1.27 -14.46
N VAL A 258 2.55 0.91 -14.53
CA VAL A 258 3.04 -0.33 -15.19
C VAL A 258 2.31 -1.57 -14.67
N GLN A 259 1.99 -1.63 -13.38
CA GLN A 259 1.27 -2.77 -12.79
C GLN A 259 -0.12 -2.97 -13.40
N ARG A 260 -0.79 -1.90 -13.85
CA ARG A 260 -2.09 -1.98 -14.53
C ARG A 260 -1.99 -2.54 -15.95
N TYR A 261 -0.82 -2.46 -16.58
CA TYR A 261 -0.56 -3.09 -17.88
C TYR A 261 -0.27 -4.59 -17.77
N VAL A 262 0.20 -5.05 -16.61
CA VAL A 262 0.42 -6.46 -16.32
C VAL A 262 -0.88 -7.13 -15.87
N ASP A 263 -1.56 -6.53 -14.90
CA ASP A 263 -2.87 -6.95 -14.42
C ASP A 263 -3.74 -5.71 -14.11
N PRO A 264 -4.72 -5.39 -14.97
CA PRO A 264 -5.58 -4.22 -14.78
C PRO A 264 -6.48 -4.33 -13.53
N TYR A 265 -6.65 -5.53 -12.98
CA TYR A 265 -7.53 -5.81 -11.84
C TYR A 265 -6.80 -5.99 -10.52
N PHE A 266 -5.47 -6.15 -10.53
CA PHE A 266 -4.69 -6.39 -9.32
C PHE A 266 -4.96 -5.32 -8.23
N PRO A 267 -5.33 -5.70 -7.00
CA PRO A 267 -5.60 -4.74 -5.93
C PRO A 267 -4.34 -3.97 -5.51
N ILE A 268 -4.44 -2.64 -5.58
CA ILE A 268 -3.36 -1.74 -5.18
C ILE A 268 -3.94 -0.64 -4.33
N MET A 269 -3.23 -0.23 -3.27
CA MET A 269 -3.53 0.99 -2.52
C MET A 269 -2.40 2.00 -2.62
N ALA A 270 -2.74 3.27 -2.48
CA ALA A 270 -1.78 4.36 -2.37
C ALA A 270 -2.22 5.41 -1.35
N SER A 271 -1.22 6.05 -0.74
CA SER A 271 -1.38 6.98 0.38
C SER A 271 -2.00 8.32 0.00
N ALA A 272 -2.86 8.85 0.87
CA ALA A 272 -3.28 10.24 0.93
C ALA A 272 -2.97 10.78 2.34
N TRP A 273 -2.16 11.82 2.42
CA TRP A 273 -1.54 12.28 3.67
C TRP A 273 -1.55 13.81 3.85
N GLY A 274 -1.88 14.57 2.82
CA GLY A 274 -2.07 16.02 2.92
C GLY A 274 -3.34 16.42 3.69
N HIS A 275 -3.38 17.67 4.19
CA HIS A 275 -4.55 18.20 4.91
C HIS A 275 -5.78 18.45 4.01
N ASN A 276 -5.55 18.68 2.71
CA ASN A 276 -6.56 18.81 1.66
C ASN A 276 -6.07 18.09 0.39
N ASP A 277 -5.87 16.78 0.51
CA ASP A 277 -5.17 15.93 -0.47
C ASP A 277 -6.12 15.41 -1.56
N ARG A 278 -6.82 16.35 -2.20
CA ARG A 278 -7.72 16.03 -3.31
C ARG A 278 -6.97 15.41 -4.49
N ASP A 279 -5.73 15.82 -4.71
CA ASP A 279 -4.92 15.34 -5.82
C ASP A 279 -4.59 13.85 -5.67
N ALA A 280 -4.14 13.39 -4.49
CA ALA A 280 -3.91 11.97 -4.25
C ALA A 280 -5.20 11.14 -4.38
N ILE A 281 -6.31 11.63 -3.82
CA ILE A 281 -7.62 10.96 -3.93
C ILE A 281 -8.06 10.85 -5.39
N ASN A 282 -7.93 11.92 -6.16
CA ASN A 282 -8.29 11.93 -7.58
C ASN A 282 -7.46 10.91 -8.37
N MET A 283 -6.15 10.85 -8.10
CA MET A 283 -5.27 9.87 -8.72
C MET A 283 -5.64 8.45 -8.34
N ASN A 284 -6.01 8.21 -7.09
CA ASN A 284 -6.46 6.90 -6.66
C ASN A 284 -7.74 6.48 -7.40
N VAL A 285 -8.67 7.40 -7.68
CA VAL A 285 -9.84 7.10 -8.51
C VAL A 285 -9.44 6.83 -9.96
N VAL A 286 -8.63 7.70 -10.58
CA VAL A 286 -8.24 7.57 -12.00
C VAL A 286 -7.50 6.25 -12.25
N LEU A 287 -6.58 5.87 -11.35
CA LEU A 287 -5.69 4.71 -11.50
C LEU A 287 -6.23 3.40 -10.89
N ARG A 288 -7.49 3.39 -10.44
CA ARG A 288 -8.12 2.24 -9.78
C ARG A 288 -7.37 1.78 -8.53
N LEU A 289 -7.08 2.70 -7.61
CA LEU A 289 -6.36 2.43 -6.37
C LEU A 289 -7.28 2.61 -5.16
N ILE A 290 -7.06 1.81 -4.13
CA ILE A 290 -7.60 2.05 -2.79
C ILE A 290 -6.84 3.22 -2.15
N THR A 291 -7.57 4.08 -1.43
CA THR A 291 -6.93 5.17 -0.69
C THR A 291 -6.51 4.68 0.69
N SER A 292 -5.22 4.81 1.02
CA SER A 292 -4.70 4.70 2.38
C SER A 292 -4.67 6.07 3.03
N TYR A 293 -5.44 6.27 4.08
CA TYR A 293 -5.49 7.52 4.83
C TYR A 293 -4.39 7.57 5.88
N GLU A 294 -3.51 8.57 5.78
CA GLU A 294 -2.25 8.63 6.54
C GLU A 294 -1.94 10.05 7.07
N PRO A 295 -2.76 10.58 7.98
CA PRO A 295 -2.55 11.92 8.53
C PRO A 295 -1.20 11.99 9.24
N TYR A 296 -0.46 13.07 8.96
CA TYR A 296 0.93 13.25 9.42
C TYR A 296 1.88 12.09 9.07
N GLN A 297 1.66 11.46 7.90
CA GLN A 297 2.34 10.22 7.51
C GLN A 297 2.09 9.15 8.57
N PHE A 298 0.82 8.71 8.67
CA PHE A 298 0.31 7.67 9.59
C PHE A 298 0.60 7.91 11.09
N LYS A 299 0.90 9.15 11.51
CA LYS A 299 1.18 9.52 12.91
C LYS A 299 -0.01 10.22 13.59
N GLY A 300 -1.10 10.44 12.87
CA GLY A 300 -2.31 11.11 13.35
C GLY A 300 -3.51 10.18 13.58
N ASN A 301 -4.65 10.79 13.82
CA ASN A 301 -5.98 10.19 13.98
C ASN A 301 -6.85 10.48 12.74
N VAL A 302 -7.92 9.73 12.55
CA VAL A 302 -8.84 9.86 11.40
C VAL A 302 -9.34 11.31 11.23
N GLY A 303 -9.57 12.01 12.34
CA GLY A 303 -10.07 13.38 12.35
C GLY A 303 -9.06 14.49 12.01
N ASP A 304 -7.76 14.20 11.86
CA ASP A 304 -6.71 15.24 11.80
C ASP A 304 -6.61 15.97 10.44
N PHE A 305 -7.32 15.48 9.42
CA PHE A 305 -7.36 16.05 8.06
C PHE A 305 -8.77 16.03 7.44
N PRO A 306 -9.72 16.81 8.01
CA PRO A 306 -11.14 16.72 7.67
C PRO A 306 -11.47 17.03 6.19
N LEU A 307 -10.68 17.86 5.51
CA LEU A 307 -10.90 18.17 4.09
C LEU A 307 -10.58 16.97 3.20
N THR A 308 -9.45 16.29 3.45
CA THR A 308 -9.08 15.04 2.77
C THR A 308 -10.13 13.95 3.01
N LEU A 309 -10.51 13.74 4.28
CA LEU A 309 -11.48 12.71 4.64
C LEU A 309 -12.87 12.96 4.02
N SER A 310 -13.35 14.21 4.07
CA SER A 310 -14.67 14.56 3.51
C SER A 310 -14.72 14.37 1.99
N TYR A 311 -13.69 14.82 1.26
CA TYR A 311 -13.63 14.62 -0.19
C TYR A 311 -13.47 13.14 -0.55
N GLY A 312 -12.65 12.40 0.20
CA GLY A 312 -12.43 10.99 -0.02
C GLY A 312 -13.70 10.15 0.11
N LYS A 313 -14.57 10.47 1.08
CA LYS A 313 -15.91 9.85 1.18
C LYS A 313 -16.77 10.08 -0.05
N LEU A 314 -16.71 11.27 -0.66
CA LEU A 314 -17.43 11.58 -1.90
C LEU A 314 -16.87 10.78 -3.08
N ALA A 315 -15.54 10.66 -3.17
CA ALA A 315 -14.88 9.87 -4.19
C ALA A 315 -15.23 8.38 -4.09
N ASP A 316 -15.24 7.81 -2.88
CA ASP A 316 -15.66 6.42 -2.63
C ASP A 316 -17.13 6.21 -2.97
N ALA A 317 -18.01 7.16 -2.61
CA ALA A 317 -19.42 7.11 -2.99
C ALA A 317 -19.61 7.12 -4.52
N LEU A 318 -18.83 7.92 -5.25
CA LEU A 318 -18.84 7.94 -6.71
C LEU A 318 -18.38 6.58 -7.28
N ARG A 319 -17.28 6.02 -6.75
CA ARG A 319 -16.75 4.70 -7.15
C ARG A 319 -17.78 3.59 -6.90
N LEU A 320 -18.48 3.61 -5.77
CA LEU A 320 -19.53 2.65 -5.48
C LEU A 320 -20.74 2.79 -6.41
N ARG A 321 -21.17 4.03 -6.67
CA ARG A 321 -22.35 4.30 -7.52
C ARG A 321 -22.10 3.92 -8.98
N TYR A 322 -20.92 4.22 -9.50
CA TYR A 322 -20.53 3.95 -10.89
C TYR A 322 -19.46 2.87 -10.97
N ARG A 323 -19.57 1.86 -10.11
CA ARG A 323 -18.60 0.77 -9.95
C ARG A 323 -18.22 0.10 -11.26
N SER A 324 -19.19 -0.12 -12.14
CA SER A 324 -18.93 -0.68 -13.47
C SER A 324 -17.98 0.17 -14.33
N TYR A 325 -17.95 1.49 -14.15
CA TYR A 325 -17.10 2.42 -14.92
C TYR A 325 -15.82 2.84 -14.19
N LEU A 326 -15.67 2.56 -12.89
CA LEU A 326 -14.53 3.04 -12.09
C LEU A 326 -13.76 1.94 -11.35
N TRP A 327 -14.32 0.71 -11.29
CA TRP A 327 -13.74 -0.35 -10.46
C TRP A 327 -13.81 -1.74 -11.09
N ASP A 328 -14.99 -2.14 -11.58
CA ASP A 328 -15.17 -3.48 -12.17
C ASP A 328 -14.77 -3.51 -13.66
N GLY A 329 -14.73 -2.35 -14.31
CA GLY A 329 -14.27 -2.21 -15.68
C GLY A 329 -12.77 -2.47 -15.82
N GLU A 330 -12.36 -2.99 -16.97
CA GLU A 330 -10.94 -3.12 -17.32
C GLU A 330 -10.32 -1.73 -17.44
N PHE A 331 -9.29 -1.45 -16.65
CA PHE A 331 -8.51 -0.22 -16.79
C PHE A 331 -7.71 -0.27 -18.10
N ARG A 332 -7.86 0.75 -18.96
CA ARG A 332 -7.18 0.85 -20.27
C ARG A 332 -6.21 2.03 -20.34
N ASP A 333 -5.96 2.73 -19.23
CA ASP A 333 -5.16 3.94 -19.18
C ASP A 333 -5.60 4.96 -20.27
N THR A 334 -4.66 5.42 -21.09
CA THR A 334 -4.91 6.34 -22.21
C THR A 334 -5.21 5.63 -23.54
N GLN A 335 -5.45 4.32 -23.52
CA GLN A 335 -5.86 3.57 -24.72
C GLN A 335 -7.37 3.76 -24.98
N GLU A 336 -7.76 3.69 -26.25
CA GLU A 336 -9.17 3.72 -26.69
C GLU A 336 -9.91 5.04 -26.43
N GLY A 337 -9.20 6.08 -26.00
CA GLY A 337 -9.71 7.43 -25.83
C GLY A 337 -8.62 8.48 -25.74
N SER A 338 -9.03 9.73 -25.78
CA SER A 338 -8.12 10.89 -25.67
C SER A 338 -8.80 12.04 -24.96
N VAL A 339 -8.05 12.78 -24.14
CA VAL A 339 -8.49 14.03 -23.54
C VAL A 339 -7.53 15.15 -23.93
N THR A 340 -8.05 16.24 -24.49
CA THR A 340 -7.25 17.37 -24.93
C THR A 340 -7.77 18.69 -24.37
N THR A 341 -6.89 19.62 -24.04
CA THR A 341 -7.23 21.01 -23.68
C THR A 341 -7.70 21.80 -24.91
N ALA A 342 -8.26 22.98 -24.68
CA ALA A 342 -8.79 23.85 -25.74
C ALA A 342 -7.75 24.28 -26.80
N ASP A 343 -6.47 24.35 -26.43
CA ASP A 343 -5.33 24.63 -27.31
C ASP A 343 -4.80 23.39 -28.04
N GLY A 344 -5.42 22.22 -27.83
CA GLY A 344 -5.06 20.95 -28.47
C GLY A 344 -3.95 20.16 -27.79
N ALA A 345 -3.44 20.60 -26.63
CA ALA A 345 -2.48 19.81 -25.86
C ALA A 345 -3.14 18.59 -25.21
N VAL A 346 -2.39 17.51 -25.03
CA VAL A 346 -2.86 16.32 -24.31
C VAL A 346 -3.03 16.67 -22.83
N HIS A 347 -4.22 16.38 -22.29
CA HIS A 347 -4.48 16.46 -20.86
C HIS A 347 -4.13 15.13 -20.18
N TYR A 348 -3.54 15.20 -19.00
CA TYR A 348 -3.31 14.08 -18.10
C TYR A 348 -3.34 14.63 -16.66
N PRO A 349 -3.89 13.91 -15.66
CA PRO A 349 -4.30 12.50 -15.66
C PRO A 349 -5.72 12.23 -16.19
N TYR A 350 -5.86 11.14 -16.95
CA TYR A 350 -7.14 10.50 -17.25
C TYR A 350 -6.95 9.00 -17.49
N ALA A 351 -8.05 8.23 -17.41
CA ALA A 351 -8.07 6.83 -17.78
C ALA A 351 -9.41 6.44 -18.41
N VAL A 352 -9.36 5.51 -19.37
CA VAL A 352 -10.51 4.84 -19.96
C VAL A 352 -10.76 3.51 -19.23
N TYR A 353 -12.04 3.20 -19.00
CA TYR A 353 -12.48 1.94 -18.41
C TYR A 353 -13.46 1.23 -19.34
N ASN A 354 -13.19 -0.05 -19.62
CA ASN A 354 -14.04 -0.91 -20.42
C ASN A 354 -14.94 -1.76 -19.54
N ARG A 355 -16.25 -1.57 -19.64
CA ARG A 355 -17.23 -2.45 -18.99
C ARG A 355 -17.34 -3.78 -19.71
N SER A 356 -17.79 -4.79 -18.97
CA SER A 356 -18.07 -6.13 -19.50
C SER A 356 -19.18 -6.17 -20.57
N ASP A 357 -20.06 -5.16 -20.63
CA ASP A 357 -21.09 -5.02 -21.66
C ASP A 357 -20.63 -4.19 -22.88
N GLY A 358 -19.34 -3.86 -22.97
CA GLY A 358 -18.75 -3.10 -24.06
C GLY A 358 -18.91 -1.59 -23.95
N LYS A 359 -19.59 -1.08 -22.91
CA LYS A 359 -19.67 0.35 -22.65
C LYS A 359 -18.35 0.89 -22.08
N GLN A 360 -18.05 2.16 -22.34
CA GLN A 360 -16.81 2.80 -21.89
C GLN A 360 -17.08 4.01 -21.01
N GLY A 361 -16.20 4.23 -20.04
CA GLY A 361 -16.12 5.46 -19.25
C GLY A 361 -14.75 6.10 -19.39
N ILE A 362 -14.69 7.42 -19.28
CA ILE A 362 -13.45 8.19 -19.16
C ILE A 362 -13.50 8.98 -17.85
N VAL A 363 -12.55 8.72 -16.96
CA VAL A 363 -12.35 9.52 -15.74
C VAL A 363 -11.11 10.39 -15.91
N MET A 364 -11.23 11.66 -15.56
CA MET A 364 -10.18 12.67 -15.76
C MET A 364 -10.13 13.62 -14.57
N ALA A 365 -8.94 14.05 -14.18
CA ALA A 365 -8.75 14.91 -13.01
C ALA A 365 -7.95 16.17 -13.33
N ASN A 366 -8.39 17.28 -12.75
CA ASN A 366 -7.67 18.54 -12.76
C ASN A 366 -6.87 18.66 -11.48
N LEU A 367 -5.53 18.62 -11.59
CA LEU A 367 -4.61 18.77 -10.46
C LEU A 367 -4.12 20.22 -10.27
N THR A 368 -4.75 21.18 -10.94
CA THR A 368 -4.39 22.60 -10.88
C THR A 368 -5.37 23.39 -10.01
N ASP A 369 -5.00 24.63 -9.70
CA ASP A 369 -5.80 25.56 -8.90
C ASP A 369 -6.83 26.35 -9.73
N GLU A 370 -6.83 26.19 -11.05
CA GLU A 370 -7.74 26.87 -11.98
C GLU A 370 -8.63 25.87 -12.72
N PRO A 371 -9.88 26.23 -13.09
CA PRO A 371 -10.71 25.38 -13.92
C PRO A 371 -10.04 25.11 -15.27
N ILE A 372 -10.12 23.87 -15.74
CA ILE A 372 -9.63 23.49 -17.08
C ILE A 372 -10.79 23.07 -17.96
N SER A 373 -10.77 23.53 -19.22
CA SER A 373 -11.71 23.07 -20.24
C SER A 373 -11.03 22.03 -21.12
N VAL A 374 -11.64 20.86 -21.21
CA VAL A 374 -11.11 19.72 -21.95
C VAL A 374 -12.17 19.14 -22.89
N LYS A 375 -11.71 18.46 -23.92
CA LYS A 375 -12.53 17.66 -24.82
C LYS A 375 -12.10 16.21 -24.72
N ALA A 376 -13.03 15.35 -24.36
CA ALA A 376 -12.84 13.91 -24.26
C ALA A 376 -13.42 13.21 -25.49
N ARG A 377 -12.73 12.18 -25.97
CA ARG A 377 -13.17 11.37 -27.11
C ARG A 377 -12.90 9.91 -26.83
N LEU A 378 -13.88 9.06 -27.05
CA LEU A 378 -13.69 7.61 -27.20
C LEU A 378 -13.45 7.28 -28.67
N GLU A 379 -12.55 6.35 -28.96
CA GLU A 379 -12.22 5.98 -30.34
C GLU A 379 -13.41 5.42 -31.12
N LYS A 380 -14.34 4.77 -30.42
CA LYS A 380 -15.58 4.23 -31.00
C LYS A 380 -16.65 5.27 -31.34
N GLY A 381 -16.36 6.56 -31.17
CA GLY A 381 -17.19 7.65 -31.70
C GLY A 381 -18.40 8.02 -30.82
N VAL A 382 -18.29 7.91 -29.49
CA VAL A 382 -19.32 8.41 -28.57
C VAL A 382 -19.31 9.94 -28.55
N GLU A 383 -20.45 10.56 -28.84
CA GLU A 383 -20.61 12.03 -28.86
C GLU A 383 -21.37 12.59 -27.65
N GLN A 384 -22.21 11.75 -27.01
CA GLN A 384 -23.08 12.11 -25.89
C GLN A 384 -22.75 11.22 -24.69
N PHE A 385 -22.59 11.84 -23.53
CA PHE A 385 -22.19 11.18 -22.29
C PHE A 385 -23.18 11.47 -21.17
N LEU A 386 -23.10 10.65 -20.13
CA LEU A 386 -23.55 10.98 -18.79
C LEU A 386 -22.34 11.41 -17.97
N MET A 387 -22.44 12.57 -17.32
CA MET A 387 -21.37 13.16 -16.51
C MET A 387 -21.72 13.08 -15.03
N ALA A 388 -20.76 12.67 -14.20
CA ALA A 388 -20.85 12.74 -12.75
C ALA A 388 -19.51 13.20 -12.14
N THR A 389 -19.59 13.81 -10.95
CA THR A 389 -18.40 14.18 -10.15
C THR A 389 -18.59 13.73 -8.70
N PRO A 390 -17.54 13.71 -7.86
CA PRO A 390 -17.68 13.39 -6.45
C PRO A 390 -18.69 14.30 -5.74
N GLU A 391 -18.67 15.61 -6.03
CA GLU A 391 -19.59 16.58 -5.45
C GLU A 391 -21.00 16.57 -6.06
N ALA A 392 -21.17 16.08 -7.29
CA ALA A 392 -22.43 15.95 -8.00
C ALA A 392 -22.59 14.53 -8.59
N PRO A 393 -22.90 13.53 -7.75
CA PRO A 393 -22.90 12.13 -8.16
C PRO A 393 -24.16 11.71 -8.93
N ASP A 394 -25.20 12.54 -9.00
CA ASP A 394 -26.36 12.29 -9.88
C ASP A 394 -25.98 12.64 -11.32
N ALA A 395 -25.88 11.62 -12.18
CA ALA A 395 -25.39 11.83 -13.53
C ALA A 395 -26.34 12.70 -14.36
N VAL A 396 -25.75 13.63 -15.12
CA VAL A 396 -26.46 14.53 -16.04
C VAL A 396 -25.96 14.35 -17.47
N PRO A 397 -26.80 14.57 -18.49
CA PRO A 397 -26.34 14.59 -19.88
C PRO A 397 -25.22 15.61 -20.09
N ALA A 398 -24.19 15.24 -20.85
CA ALA A 398 -23.06 16.10 -21.20
C ALA A 398 -22.54 15.78 -22.60
N ASP A 399 -21.99 16.80 -23.25
CA ASP A 399 -21.24 16.64 -24.49
C ASP A 399 -19.80 16.19 -24.21
N SER A 400 -19.04 15.92 -25.27
CA SER A 400 -17.59 15.63 -25.20
C SER A 400 -16.73 16.75 -24.58
N ALA A 401 -17.20 18.00 -24.55
CA ALA A 401 -16.47 19.13 -24.01
C ALA A 401 -16.97 19.47 -22.60
N VAL A 402 -16.08 19.42 -21.61
CA VAL A 402 -16.42 19.65 -20.20
C VAL A 402 -15.39 20.54 -19.51
N THR A 403 -15.82 21.20 -18.44
CA THR A 403 -14.95 21.93 -17.53
C THR A 403 -14.74 21.11 -16.27
N ILE A 404 -13.48 20.85 -15.92
CA ILE A 404 -13.11 20.19 -14.67
C ILE A 404 -12.68 21.28 -13.69
N MET A 405 -13.37 21.36 -12.56
CA MET A 405 -13.08 22.35 -11.51
C MET A 405 -11.71 22.11 -10.86
N PRO A 406 -11.10 23.12 -10.22
CA PRO A 406 -9.81 22.98 -9.53
C PRO A 406 -9.80 21.79 -8.57
N ARG A 407 -8.72 20.99 -8.62
CA ARG A 407 -8.50 19.83 -7.73
C ARG A 407 -9.73 18.90 -7.64
N SER A 408 -10.39 18.66 -8.77
CA SER A 408 -11.59 17.81 -8.86
C SER A 408 -11.43 16.82 -10.01
N LEU A 409 -12.37 15.87 -10.11
CA LEU A 409 -12.44 14.91 -11.21
C LEU A 409 -13.82 14.88 -11.83
N VAL A 410 -13.87 14.48 -13.09
CA VAL A 410 -15.09 14.22 -13.85
C VAL A 410 -15.05 12.79 -14.37
N LEU A 411 -16.16 12.08 -14.24
CA LEU A 411 -16.42 10.83 -14.93
C LEU A 411 -17.42 11.10 -16.06
N LEU A 412 -17.03 10.75 -17.29
CA LEU A 412 -17.91 10.66 -18.45
C LEU A 412 -18.21 9.19 -18.74
N MET A 413 -19.49 8.87 -18.91
CA MET A 413 -19.97 7.51 -19.15
C MET A 413 -20.75 7.49 -20.46
N GLU A 414 -20.49 6.51 -21.29
CA GLU A 414 -21.40 6.19 -22.38
C GLU A 414 -22.76 5.76 -21.84
N ASN A 415 -23.82 6.35 -22.39
CA ASN A 415 -25.21 6.12 -21.98
C ASN A 415 -25.69 4.70 -22.25
#